data_AF-A0AAD3DZD2-F1
#
_entry.id   AF-A0AAD3DZD2-F1
#
_cell.length_a   1.000
_cell.length_b   1.000
_cell.length_c   1.000
_cell.angle_alpha   90.00
_cell.angle_beta   90.00
_cell.angle_gamma   90.00
#
_symmetry.space_group_name_H-M   'P 1'
#
loop_
_entity.id
_entity.type
_entity.pdbx_description
1 polymer ?
#
loop_
_entity_poly.entity_id
_entity_poly.type
_entity_poly.pdbx_seq_one_letter_code
_entity_poly.pdbx_strand_id
1 'polypeptide(L)'
;DAPPVYDGTNEAEIVRYIDTYITCSATAVEAELVKLQTHDHRATCFKYDPHDCRFEFPRAPMDVTRILHPYTDEEKAADGFQVMADRWAKIKQLLADIDAEKVPPPATVEQLLALAGLSLEEYIAAVRVPLKRMTAFLRRTPMEMRINPYNPVLLRIWRANMDMQFCLDPYGAAMYIVSYMLKANRGLSRAMERAADQARHDDDNLKSRIRKVGNAFVNTQEMSAQEAVYLALGLPLRSASRQSVFVPSTRPEDRTQLLRPPKDLQVLAEADPESDDIFVPGLVHAYQRRLPSLEQVCIADFATCYSKASGTRAGTGD
;
A
#
# COMPACT_ATOMS: atom_id res chain seq x y z
N ASP A 1 -5.14 20.53 9.61
CA ASP A 1 -3.68 20.39 9.44
C ASP A 1 -3.34 19.22 8.54
N ALA A 2 -2.15 19.19 7.96
CA ALA A 2 -1.65 18.02 7.25
C ALA A 2 -1.24 16.94 8.27
N PRO A 3 -1.47 15.64 7.99
CA PRO A 3 -1.01 14.57 8.87
C PRO A 3 0.52 14.53 8.92
N PRO A 4 1.14 14.52 10.11
CA PRO A 4 2.59 14.37 10.22
C PRO A 4 3.03 12.98 9.75
N VAL A 5 4.25 12.87 9.24
CA VAL A 5 4.83 11.58 8.86
C VAL A 5 5.48 10.97 10.10
N TYR A 6 5.20 9.70 10.39
CA TYR A 6 5.85 9.00 11.50
C TYR A 6 7.32 8.70 11.14
N ASP A 7 8.25 9.16 11.96
CA ASP A 7 9.70 9.01 11.75
C ASP A 7 10.37 8.09 12.79
N GLY A 8 9.57 7.46 13.66
CA GLY A 8 10.06 6.62 14.77
C GLY A 8 10.40 7.38 16.05
N THR A 9 10.45 8.72 16.01
CA THR A 9 10.81 9.57 17.16
C THR A 9 9.68 10.54 17.56
N ASN A 10 8.73 10.79 16.67
CA ASN A 10 7.65 11.76 16.88
C ASN A 10 6.31 11.14 17.36
N GLU A 11 6.34 10.05 18.13
CA GLU A 11 5.12 9.34 18.56
C GLU A 11 4.10 10.25 19.25
N ALA A 12 4.55 11.14 20.14
CA ALA A 12 3.68 12.09 20.85
C ALA A 12 2.96 13.08 19.91
N GLU A 13 3.64 13.49 18.82
CA GLU A 13 3.02 14.35 17.81
C GLU A 13 1.94 13.58 17.04
N ILE A 14 2.22 12.34 16.65
CA ILE A 14 1.27 11.48 15.94
C ILE A 14 0.04 11.20 16.81
N VAL A 15 0.25 10.81 18.07
CA VAL A 15 -0.84 10.55 19.02
C VAL A 15 -1.72 11.79 19.19
N ARG A 16 -1.13 12.96 19.37
CA ARG A 16 -1.88 14.23 19.46
C ARG A 16 -2.67 14.52 18.18
N TYR A 17 -2.10 14.27 17.01
CA TYR A 17 -2.81 14.43 15.74
C TYR A 17 -3.99 13.46 15.65
N ILE A 18 -3.79 12.19 15.99
CA ILE A 18 -4.85 11.16 16.01
C ILE A 18 -5.97 11.60 16.94
N ASP A 19 -5.67 11.94 18.19
CA ASP A 19 -6.67 12.33 19.18
C ASP A 19 -7.43 13.62 18.81
N THR A 20 -6.82 14.49 18.00
CA THR A 20 -7.46 15.71 17.49
C THR A 20 -8.51 15.39 16.43
N TYR A 21 -8.26 14.41 15.56
CA TYR A 21 -9.04 14.20 14.34
C TYR A 21 -9.81 12.87 14.29
N ILE A 22 -9.46 11.90 15.12
CA ILE A 22 -10.01 10.55 15.08
C ILE A 22 -10.41 10.15 16.50
N THR A 23 -11.61 9.64 16.65
CA THR A 23 -12.12 9.11 17.91
C THR A 23 -12.93 7.84 17.64
N CYS A 24 -13.16 7.05 18.69
CA CYS A 24 -14.17 6.01 18.69
C CYS A 24 -15.17 6.21 19.84
N SER A 25 -15.29 7.45 20.32
CA SER A 25 -16.11 7.77 21.46
C SER A 25 -17.59 7.55 21.18
N ALA A 26 -18.33 7.01 22.16
CA ALA A 26 -19.78 6.87 22.07
C ALA A 26 -20.54 8.20 22.29
N THR A 27 -19.86 9.26 22.72
CA THR A 27 -20.49 10.52 23.17
C THR A 27 -19.98 11.77 22.46
N ALA A 28 -18.98 11.65 21.58
CA ALA A 28 -18.44 12.80 20.85
C ALA A 28 -19.41 13.36 19.79
N VAL A 29 -20.37 12.55 19.34
CA VAL A 29 -21.45 12.95 18.41
C VAL A 29 -22.78 12.32 18.83
N GLU A 30 -23.83 12.67 18.11
CA GLU A 30 -25.19 12.19 18.28
C GLU A 30 -25.26 10.65 18.21
N ALA A 31 -26.01 10.02 19.13
CA ALA A 31 -26.06 8.56 19.26
C ALA A 31 -26.51 7.84 17.96
N GLU A 32 -27.38 8.47 17.17
CA GLU A 32 -27.80 7.98 15.86
C GLU A 32 -26.66 7.90 14.85
N LEU A 33 -25.68 8.81 14.93
CA LEU A 33 -24.50 8.81 14.07
C LEU A 33 -23.47 7.81 14.58
N VAL A 34 -23.29 7.70 15.90
CA VAL A 34 -22.43 6.68 16.52
C VAL A 34 -22.91 5.28 16.13
N LYS A 35 -24.22 5.05 16.08
CA LYS A 35 -24.81 3.77 15.65
C LYS A 35 -24.37 3.36 14.24
N LEU A 36 -24.10 4.31 13.34
CA LEU A 36 -23.55 4.03 12.00
C LEU A 36 -22.09 3.55 12.04
N GLN A 37 -21.37 3.84 13.13
CA GLN A 37 -19.99 3.44 13.35
C GLN A 37 -19.87 2.15 14.17
N THR A 38 -20.92 1.78 14.90
CA THR A 38 -20.97 0.53 15.67
C THR A 38 -20.96 -0.67 14.74
N HIS A 39 -20.00 -1.57 14.96
CA HIS A 39 -19.86 -2.79 14.19
C HIS A 39 -20.91 -3.82 14.59
N ASP A 40 -21.66 -4.32 13.63
CA ASP A 40 -22.53 -5.48 13.79
C ASP A 40 -21.93 -6.68 13.07
N HIS A 41 -21.80 -7.80 13.77
CA HIS A 41 -21.29 -9.01 13.14
C HIS A 41 -22.26 -9.49 12.05
N ARG A 42 -21.72 -9.68 10.85
CA ARG A 42 -22.41 -10.22 9.67
C ARG A 42 -21.66 -11.47 9.19
N ALA A 43 -22.27 -12.25 8.29
CA ALA A 43 -21.62 -13.40 7.68
C ALA A 43 -20.25 -13.07 7.06
N THR A 44 -20.06 -11.85 6.55
CA THR A 44 -18.78 -11.38 5.99
C THR A 44 -17.66 -11.26 7.02
N CYS A 45 -17.98 -11.08 8.31
CA CYS A 45 -16.98 -11.00 9.38
C CYS A 45 -16.24 -12.33 9.51
N PHE A 46 -16.96 -13.43 9.30
CA PHE A 46 -16.50 -14.80 9.49
C PHE A 46 -16.13 -15.48 8.17
N LYS A 47 -15.79 -14.68 7.14
CA LYS A 47 -15.49 -15.19 5.79
C LYS A 47 -14.28 -16.13 5.76
N TYR A 48 -13.29 -15.87 6.61
CA TYR A 48 -12.02 -16.60 6.61
C TYR A 48 -11.91 -17.58 7.78
N ASP A 49 -12.49 -17.21 8.93
CA ASP A 49 -12.55 -18.03 10.13
C ASP A 49 -13.96 -17.91 10.73
N PRO A 50 -14.68 -19.01 10.98
CA PRO A 50 -16.00 -18.98 11.61
C PRO A 50 -16.01 -18.45 13.05
N HIS A 51 -14.86 -18.44 13.73
CA HIS A 51 -14.74 -18.05 15.15
C HIS A 51 -14.02 -16.71 15.35
N ASP A 52 -13.46 -16.13 14.29
CA ASP A 52 -12.70 -14.88 14.38
C ASP A 52 -13.27 -13.81 13.47
N CYS A 53 -13.59 -12.66 14.05
CA CYS A 53 -14.01 -11.52 13.27
C CYS A 53 -12.81 -10.98 12.49
N ARG A 54 -12.87 -11.03 11.15
CA ARG A 54 -11.78 -10.52 10.29
C ARG A 54 -11.46 -9.03 10.49
N PHE A 55 -12.35 -8.29 11.15
CA PHE A 55 -12.19 -6.88 11.49
C PHE A 55 -11.71 -6.67 12.92
N GLU A 56 -11.35 -7.76 13.61
CA GLU A 56 -10.76 -7.79 14.95
C GLU A 56 -11.69 -7.22 16.04
N PHE A 57 -13.00 -7.42 15.87
CA PHE A 57 -13.97 -7.11 16.91
C PHE A 57 -14.18 -8.29 17.87
N PRO A 58 -14.39 -8.02 19.17
CA PRO A 58 -14.29 -6.69 19.79
C PRO A 58 -12.83 -6.19 19.90
N ARG A 59 -12.59 -4.88 19.70
CA ARG A 59 -11.22 -4.36 19.77
C ARG A 59 -10.78 -4.11 21.21
N ALA A 60 -9.50 -4.31 21.49
CA ALA A 60 -8.85 -4.13 22.79
C ALA A 60 -9.03 -2.70 23.36
N PRO A 61 -9.63 -2.54 24.56
CA PRO A 61 -9.71 -1.26 25.26
C PRO A 61 -8.35 -0.65 25.61
N MET A 62 -8.24 0.67 25.58
CA MET A 62 -6.99 1.41 25.86
C MET A 62 -7.26 2.67 26.67
N ASP A 63 -6.43 2.89 27.68
CA ASP A 63 -6.50 4.05 28.59
C ASP A 63 -6.19 5.36 27.86
N VAL A 64 -5.21 5.31 26.96
CA VAL A 64 -4.80 6.40 26.08
C VAL A 64 -4.50 5.87 24.68
N THR A 65 -4.44 6.75 23.70
CA THR A 65 -4.02 6.38 22.35
C THR A 65 -2.52 6.04 22.36
N ARG A 66 -2.15 4.90 21.77
CA ARG A 66 -0.79 4.36 21.79
C ARG A 66 -0.39 3.83 20.42
N ILE A 67 0.88 3.98 20.05
CA ILE A 67 1.45 3.27 18.90
C ILE A 67 2.16 2.03 19.44
N LEU A 68 1.67 0.85 19.06
CA LEU A 68 2.24 -0.41 19.51
C LEU A 68 3.04 -1.08 18.39
N HIS A 69 4.21 -1.59 18.76
CA HIS A 69 5.11 -2.29 17.86
C HIS A 69 4.91 -3.81 17.99
N PRO A 70 5.00 -4.56 16.87
CA PRO A 70 5.03 -6.01 16.93
C PRO A 70 6.27 -6.48 17.70
N TYR A 71 6.20 -7.68 18.25
CA TYR A 71 7.38 -8.31 18.83
C TYR A 71 8.42 -8.61 17.75
N THR A 72 9.71 -8.38 18.07
CA THR A 72 10.83 -8.84 17.24
C THR A 72 10.94 -10.35 17.29
N ASP A 73 11.70 -10.94 16.37
CA ASP A 73 11.86 -12.41 16.35
C ASP A 73 12.67 -12.91 17.55
N GLU A 74 13.59 -12.10 18.07
CA GLU A 74 14.30 -12.37 19.33
C GLU A 74 13.34 -12.34 20.52
N GLU A 75 12.45 -11.34 20.60
CA GLU A 75 11.46 -11.28 21.68
C GLU A 75 10.49 -12.47 21.62
N LYS A 76 10.09 -12.91 20.42
CA LYS A 76 9.24 -14.10 20.23
C LYS A 76 9.92 -15.40 20.65
N ALA A 77 11.25 -15.48 20.49
CA ALA A 77 12.03 -16.66 20.87
C ALA A 77 12.23 -16.77 22.40
N ALA A 78 11.99 -15.69 23.14
CA ALA A 78 12.11 -15.68 24.60
C ALA A 78 10.91 -16.36 25.28
N ASP A 79 11.15 -17.07 26.38
CA ASP A 79 10.12 -17.78 27.16
C ASP A 79 8.95 -16.87 27.59
N GLY A 80 9.23 -15.58 27.81
CA GLY A 80 8.22 -14.59 28.18
C GLY A 80 7.14 -14.35 27.12
N PHE A 81 7.42 -14.63 25.83
CA PHE A 81 6.45 -14.44 24.76
C PHE A 81 5.26 -15.40 24.90
N GLN A 82 5.51 -16.66 25.23
CA GLN A 82 4.44 -17.65 25.41
C GLN A 82 3.50 -17.24 26.56
N VAL A 83 4.05 -16.69 27.64
CA VAL A 83 3.25 -16.17 28.76
C VAL A 83 2.33 -15.03 28.31
N MET A 84 2.84 -14.11 27.47
CA MET A 84 2.01 -13.03 26.91
C MET A 84 0.97 -13.57 25.92
N ALA A 85 1.29 -14.60 25.15
CA ALA A 85 0.36 -15.25 24.23
C ALA A 85 -0.82 -15.90 24.97
N ASP A 86 -0.55 -16.60 26.07
CA ASP A 86 -1.58 -17.19 26.92
C ASP A 86 -2.46 -16.11 27.57
N ARG A 87 -1.85 -15.00 28.00
CA ARG A 87 -2.58 -13.83 28.52
C ARG A 87 -3.44 -13.18 27.46
N TRP A 88 -2.94 -13.04 26.23
CA TRP A 88 -3.70 -12.50 25.11
C TRP A 88 -4.92 -13.37 24.79
N ALA A 89 -4.77 -14.70 24.80
CA ALA A 89 -5.90 -15.62 24.61
C ALA A 89 -6.98 -15.41 25.69
N LYS A 90 -6.58 -15.24 26.96
CA LYS A 90 -7.50 -14.93 28.07
C LYS A 90 -8.18 -13.57 27.90
N ILE A 91 -7.43 -12.54 27.50
CA ILE A 91 -7.99 -11.20 27.20
C ILE A 91 -9.02 -11.30 26.07
N LYS A 92 -8.69 -11.98 24.98
CA LYS A 92 -9.59 -12.15 23.83
C LYS A 92 -10.90 -12.84 24.25
N GLN A 93 -10.80 -13.88 25.08
CA GLN A 93 -11.97 -14.57 25.62
C GLN A 93 -12.79 -13.67 26.55
N LEU A 94 -12.16 -12.94 27.47
CA LEU A 94 -12.83 -12.00 28.36
C LEU A 94 -13.58 -10.92 27.57
N LEU A 95 -12.94 -10.33 26.56
CA LEU A 95 -13.58 -9.34 25.69
C LEU A 95 -14.75 -9.94 24.92
N ALA A 96 -14.64 -11.18 24.44
CA ALA A 96 -15.75 -11.87 23.79
C ALA A 96 -16.91 -12.16 24.74
N ASP A 97 -16.64 -12.50 26.01
CA ASP A 97 -17.67 -12.74 27.01
C ASP A 97 -18.36 -11.44 27.47
N ILE A 98 -17.63 -10.33 27.52
CA ILE A 98 -18.17 -8.97 27.70
C ILE A 98 -19.06 -8.59 26.52
N ASP A 99 -18.59 -8.79 25.29
CA ASP A 99 -19.31 -8.48 24.04
C ASP A 99 -20.59 -9.31 23.88
N ALA A 100 -20.57 -10.56 24.38
CA ALA A 100 -21.72 -11.46 24.43
C ALA A 100 -22.61 -11.26 25.67
N GLU A 101 -22.40 -10.19 26.44
CA GLU A 101 -23.16 -9.84 27.66
C GLU A 101 -23.16 -10.93 28.75
N LYS A 102 -22.23 -11.89 28.72
CA LYS A 102 -22.07 -12.91 29.76
C LYS A 102 -21.40 -12.35 31.01
N VAL A 103 -20.64 -11.28 30.84
CA VAL A 103 -19.95 -10.55 31.89
C VAL A 103 -20.38 -9.08 31.81
N PRO A 104 -20.84 -8.47 32.92
CA PRO A 104 -21.19 -7.05 32.93
C PRO A 104 -20.02 -6.21 32.45
N PRO A 105 -20.24 -5.28 31.52
CA PRO A 105 -19.13 -4.69 30.81
C PRO A 105 -18.52 -3.57 31.71
N PRO A 106 -17.19 -3.58 31.96
CA PRO A 106 -16.55 -2.61 32.85
C PRO A 106 -16.61 -1.19 32.26
N ALA A 107 -16.76 -0.17 33.11
CA ALA A 107 -16.87 1.21 32.65
C ALA A 107 -15.51 1.78 32.21
N THR A 108 -14.42 1.34 32.85
CA THR A 108 -13.06 1.85 32.59
C THR A 108 -12.08 0.73 32.29
N VAL A 109 -10.92 1.12 31.73
CA VAL A 109 -9.83 0.17 31.44
C VAL A 109 -9.25 -0.38 32.73
N GLU A 110 -9.15 0.40 33.79
CA GLU A 110 -8.66 -0.05 35.11
C GLU A 110 -9.54 -1.17 35.69
N GLN A 111 -10.87 -1.06 35.53
CA GLN A 111 -11.80 -2.10 35.95
C GLN A 111 -11.66 -3.38 35.09
N LEU A 112 -11.43 -3.23 33.78
CA LEU A 112 -11.13 -4.37 32.90
C LEU A 112 -9.84 -5.06 33.32
N LEU A 113 -8.78 -4.30 33.62
CA LEU A 113 -7.50 -4.83 34.08
C LEU A 113 -7.63 -5.58 35.41
N ALA A 114 -8.38 -5.03 36.37
CA ALA A 114 -8.68 -5.69 37.63
C ALA A 114 -9.44 -7.01 37.43
N LEU A 115 -10.40 -7.03 36.50
CA LEU A 115 -11.17 -8.23 36.15
C LEU A 115 -10.29 -9.30 35.46
N ALA A 116 -9.35 -8.87 34.62
CA ALA A 116 -8.38 -9.76 33.99
C ALA A 116 -7.27 -10.23 34.94
N GLY A 117 -7.10 -9.57 36.10
CA GLY A 117 -5.99 -9.80 37.02
C GLY A 117 -4.63 -9.43 36.41
N LEU A 118 -4.57 -8.36 35.61
CA LEU A 118 -3.37 -7.91 34.90
C LEU A 118 -3.01 -6.47 35.26
N SER A 119 -1.73 -6.17 35.29
CA SER A 119 -1.28 -4.77 35.23
C SER A 119 -1.44 -4.19 33.82
N LEU A 120 -1.40 -2.86 33.70
CA LEU A 120 -1.45 -2.18 32.40
C LEU A 120 -0.29 -2.61 31.49
N GLU A 121 0.92 -2.73 32.03
CA GLU A 121 2.10 -3.15 31.26
C GLU A 121 1.94 -4.55 30.68
N GLU A 122 1.46 -5.49 31.48
CA GLU A 122 1.20 -6.87 31.05
C GLU A 122 0.08 -6.95 30.02
N TYR A 123 -0.95 -6.13 30.18
CA TYR A 123 -2.03 -6.01 29.20
C TYR A 123 -1.50 -5.50 27.86
N ILE A 124 -0.76 -4.39 27.85
CA ILE A 124 -0.18 -3.82 26.63
C ILE A 124 0.78 -4.81 25.96
N ALA A 125 1.61 -5.50 26.74
CA ALA A 125 2.48 -6.57 26.24
C ALA A 125 1.67 -7.69 25.57
N ALA A 126 0.59 -8.15 26.20
CA ALA A 126 -0.29 -9.16 25.62
C ALA A 126 -1.00 -8.68 24.33
N VAL A 127 -1.48 -7.43 24.28
CA VAL A 127 -2.11 -6.87 23.06
C VAL A 127 -1.13 -6.79 21.88
N ARG A 128 0.18 -6.71 22.12
CA ARG A 128 1.21 -6.72 21.06
C ARG A 128 1.39 -8.09 20.39
N VAL A 129 1.00 -9.19 21.04
CA VAL A 129 1.23 -10.57 20.55
C VAL A 129 0.73 -10.80 19.11
N PRO A 130 -0.51 -10.47 18.73
CA PRO A 130 -1.01 -10.71 17.37
C PRO A 130 -0.47 -9.72 16.33
N LEU A 131 0.24 -8.67 16.73
CA LEU A 131 0.66 -7.61 15.81
C LEU A 131 1.72 -8.10 14.84
N LYS A 132 1.49 -7.82 13.55
CA LYS A 132 2.45 -8.07 12.46
C LYS A 132 3.13 -6.79 11.98
N ARG A 133 2.61 -5.63 12.39
CA ARG A 133 3.05 -4.30 11.97
C ARG A 133 2.75 -3.30 13.07
N MET A 134 3.45 -2.17 13.03
CA MET A 134 3.16 -1.03 13.91
C MET A 134 1.70 -0.61 13.71
N THR A 135 0.99 -0.45 14.81
CA THR A 135 -0.45 -0.21 14.81
C THR A 135 -0.82 0.84 15.85
N ALA A 136 -1.60 1.85 15.43
CA ALA A 136 -2.15 2.84 16.34
C ALA A 136 -3.43 2.30 16.98
N PHE A 137 -3.42 2.19 18.31
CA PHE A 137 -4.60 1.86 19.10
C PHE A 137 -5.17 3.14 19.69
N LEU A 138 -6.45 3.41 19.43
CA LEU A 138 -7.15 4.57 19.99
C LEU A 138 -7.49 4.34 21.46
N ARG A 139 -7.44 5.41 22.26
CA ARG A 139 -8.12 5.47 23.55
C ARG A 139 -9.57 5.02 23.36
N ARG A 140 -9.97 3.99 24.11
CA ARG A 140 -11.34 3.47 24.09
C ARG A 140 -11.67 2.77 25.40
N THR A 141 -12.84 3.06 25.92
CA THR A 141 -13.40 2.30 27.04
C THR A 141 -13.91 0.94 26.56
N PRO A 142 -14.14 -0.03 27.47
CA PRO A 142 -14.78 -1.28 27.11
C PRO A 142 -16.16 -1.08 26.45
N MET A 143 -16.90 -0.01 26.77
CA MET A 143 -18.19 0.29 26.11
C MET A 143 -18.05 0.63 24.62
N GLU A 144 -16.86 1.06 24.20
CA GLU A 144 -16.59 1.56 22.85
C GLU A 144 -15.87 0.49 22.00
N MET A 145 -15.73 -0.73 22.51
CA MET A 145 -15.02 -1.85 21.87
C MET A 145 -15.56 -2.21 20.47
N ARG A 146 -16.83 -1.88 20.20
CA ARG A 146 -17.52 -2.09 18.92
C ARG A 146 -17.56 -0.88 17.99
N ILE A 147 -17.11 0.30 18.41
CA ILE A 147 -17.22 1.52 17.61
C ILE A 147 -16.01 1.62 16.68
N ASN A 148 -16.24 1.82 15.38
CA ASN A 148 -15.15 2.10 14.43
C ASN A 148 -14.57 3.49 14.65
N PRO A 149 -13.27 3.70 14.36
CA PRO A 149 -12.67 5.02 14.31
C PRO A 149 -13.35 5.97 13.33
N TYR A 150 -13.72 7.16 13.79
CA TYR A 150 -14.40 8.18 13.00
C TYR A 150 -13.91 9.60 13.35
N ASN A 151 -14.23 10.57 12.49
CA ASN A 151 -13.92 11.99 12.67
C ASN A 151 -15.27 12.66 12.98
N PRO A 152 -15.42 13.32 14.14
CA PRO A 152 -16.71 13.88 14.54
C PRO A 152 -17.33 14.85 13.53
N VAL A 153 -16.49 15.69 12.91
CA VAL A 153 -16.92 16.69 11.94
C VAL A 153 -17.37 16.03 10.64
N LEU A 154 -16.54 15.12 10.10
CA LEU A 154 -16.88 14.41 8.87
C LEU A 154 -18.11 13.53 9.06
N LEU A 155 -18.30 12.92 10.22
CA LEU A 155 -19.46 12.06 10.47
C LEU A 155 -20.77 12.85 10.40
N ARG A 156 -20.81 14.07 10.96
CA ARG A 156 -22.00 14.94 10.89
C ARG A 156 -22.37 15.34 9.47
N ILE A 157 -21.36 15.50 8.60
CA ILE A 157 -21.56 15.88 7.19
C ILE A 157 -21.91 14.66 6.35
N TRP A 158 -21.15 13.57 6.50
CA TRP A 158 -21.21 12.37 5.67
C TRP A 158 -22.36 11.45 6.04
N ARG A 159 -22.67 11.33 7.34
CA ARG A 159 -23.77 10.51 7.90
C ARG A 159 -23.78 9.06 7.40
N ALA A 160 -22.59 8.47 7.27
CA ALA A 160 -22.43 7.05 6.97
C ALA A 160 -21.21 6.47 7.71
N ASN A 161 -21.05 5.15 7.66
CA ASN A 161 -19.94 4.45 8.30
C ASN A 161 -18.59 4.97 7.78
N MET A 162 -17.64 5.15 8.70
CA MET A 162 -16.26 5.53 8.47
C MET A 162 -15.37 4.57 9.27
N ASP A 163 -14.24 4.18 8.68
CA ASP A 163 -13.21 3.36 9.31
C ASP A 163 -11.86 4.06 9.09
N MET A 164 -11.64 5.14 9.84
CA MET A 164 -10.47 5.99 9.67
C MET A 164 -9.29 5.54 10.50
N GLN A 165 -8.18 5.23 9.84
CA GLN A 165 -6.98 4.75 10.50
C GLN A 165 -5.79 5.62 10.10
N PHE A 166 -4.94 5.93 11.06
CA PHE A 166 -3.70 6.63 10.80
C PHE A 166 -2.67 5.66 10.20
N CYS A 167 -2.09 6.02 9.05
CA CYS A 167 -1.08 5.20 8.40
C CYS A 167 0.30 5.48 8.97
N LEU A 168 0.83 4.54 9.77
CA LEU A 168 2.18 4.62 10.35
C LEU A 168 3.30 4.22 9.37
N ASP A 169 2.95 3.57 8.27
CA ASP A 169 3.89 3.09 7.25
C ASP A 169 3.42 3.50 5.84
N PRO A 170 4.10 4.47 5.19
CA PRO A 170 3.78 4.89 3.83
C PRO A 170 3.86 3.75 2.81
N TYR A 171 4.78 2.79 3.00
CA TYR A 171 4.89 1.63 2.13
C TYR A 171 3.66 0.72 2.27
N GLY A 172 3.24 0.44 3.51
CA GLY A 172 2.00 -0.25 3.81
C GLY A 172 0.77 0.39 3.16
N ALA A 173 0.69 1.72 3.15
CA ALA A 173 -0.38 2.46 2.46
C ALA A 173 -0.32 2.26 0.94
N ALA A 174 0.87 2.39 0.33
CA ALA A 174 1.05 2.14 -1.11
C ALA A 174 0.67 0.70 -1.49
N MET A 175 1.15 -0.29 -0.73
CA MET A 175 0.82 -1.70 -0.94
C MET A 175 -0.67 -1.99 -0.77
N TYR A 176 -1.35 -1.31 0.16
CA TYR A 176 -2.79 -1.40 0.31
C TYR A 176 -3.52 -0.87 -0.94
N ILE A 177 -3.14 0.32 -1.44
CA ILE A 177 -3.72 0.90 -2.66
C ILE A 177 -3.51 -0.05 -3.85
N VAL A 178 -2.29 -0.54 -4.05
CA VAL A 178 -1.96 -1.49 -5.11
C VAL A 178 -2.80 -2.77 -4.98
N SER A 179 -2.93 -3.31 -3.77
CA SER A 179 -3.73 -4.52 -3.51
C SER A 179 -5.22 -4.33 -3.81
N TYR A 180 -5.74 -3.11 -3.65
CA TYR A 180 -7.11 -2.75 -4.01
C TYR A 180 -7.28 -2.56 -5.51
N MET A 181 -6.36 -1.84 -6.16
CA MET A 181 -6.38 -1.66 -7.62
C MET A 181 -6.29 -3.01 -8.35
N LEU A 182 -5.46 -3.92 -7.85
CA LEU A 182 -5.28 -5.25 -8.41
C LEU A 182 -6.29 -6.30 -7.88
N LYS A 183 -7.34 -5.88 -7.16
CA LYS A 183 -8.32 -6.81 -6.58
C LYS A 183 -9.08 -7.61 -7.63
N ALA A 184 -9.44 -6.98 -8.75
CA ALA A 184 -10.04 -7.65 -9.91
C ALA A 184 -9.04 -8.63 -10.58
N ASN A 185 -7.76 -8.26 -10.57
CA ASN A 185 -6.69 -9.02 -11.23
C ASN A 185 -6.18 -10.22 -10.41
N ARG A 186 -6.79 -10.55 -9.26
CA ARG A 186 -6.36 -11.69 -8.42
C ARG A 186 -6.51 -13.05 -9.12
N GLY A 187 -7.44 -13.16 -10.07
CA GLY A 187 -7.61 -14.35 -10.91
C GLY A 187 -6.56 -14.43 -12.02
N LEU A 188 -6.18 -13.28 -12.56
CA LEU A 188 -5.26 -13.13 -13.69
C LEU A 188 -3.87 -13.71 -13.37
N SER A 189 -3.30 -13.43 -12.19
CA SER A 189 -1.98 -13.97 -11.83
C SER A 189 -1.94 -15.50 -11.87
N ARG A 190 -2.96 -16.17 -11.32
CA ARG A 190 -3.05 -17.64 -11.34
C ARG A 190 -3.29 -18.19 -12.74
N ALA A 191 -4.08 -17.50 -13.56
CA ALA A 191 -4.28 -17.89 -14.95
C ALA A 191 -2.99 -17.76 -15.77
N MET A 192 -2.23 -16.68 -15.56
CA MET A 192 -0.96 -16.43 -16.22
C MET A 192 0.13 -17.42 -15.81
N GLU A 193 0.21 -17.76 -14.52
CA GLU A 193 1.16 -18.76 -14.01
C GLU A 193 0.88 -20.14 -14.65
N ARG A 194 -0.38 -20.58 -14.68
CA ARG A 194 -0.78 -21.83 -15.35
C ARG A 194 -0.47 -21.81 -16.84
N ALA A 195 -0.76 -20.71 -17.53
CA ALA A 195 -0.48 -20.57 -18.96
C ALA A 195 1.02 -20.60 -19.26
N ALA A 196 1.84 -19.98 -18.39
CA ALA A 196 3.30 -19.99 -18.50
C ALA A 196 3.88 -21.39 -18.25
N ASP A 197 3.40 -22.11 -17.24
CA ASP A 197 3.83 -23.48 -16.94
C ASP A 197 3.44 -24.45 -18.05
N GLN A 198 2.21 -24.38 -18.56
CA GLN A 198 1.79 -25.16 -19.74
C GLN A 198 2.69 -24.87 -20.94
N ALA A 199 2.91 -23.59 -21.24
CA ALA A 199 3.77 -23.19 -22.35
C ALA A 199 5.23 -23.63 -22.16
N ARG A 200 5.72 -23.93 -20.95
CA ARG A 200 7.08 -24.46 -20.70
C ARG A 200 7.23 -25.93 -21.05
N HIS A 201 6.14 -26.70 -20.92
CA HIS A 201 6.13 -28.14 -21.18
C HIS A 201 5.68 -28.51 -22.59
N ASP A 202 5.21 -27.53 -23.37
CA ASP A 202 4.89 -27.69 -24.78
C ASP A 202 6.16 -27.70 -25.64
N ASP A 203 6.24 -28.62 -26.61
CA ASP A 203 7.33 -28.72 -27.61
C ASP A 203 7.17 -27.68 -28.74
N ASP A 204 6.74 -26.47 -28.35
CA ASP A 204 6.42 -25.37 -29.23
C ASP A 204 7.60 -24.40 -29.37
N ASN A 205 7.75 -23.79 -30.56
CA ASN A 205 8.70 -22.70 -30.72
C ASN A 205 8.35 -21.50 -29.81
N LEU A 206 9.36 -20.68 -29.48
CA LEU A 206 9.22 -19.54 -28.56
C LEU A 206 8.06 -18.59 -28.93
N LYS A 207 7.84 -18.36 -30.22
CA LYS A 207 6.76 -17.49 -30.71
C LYS A 207 5.38 -18.05 -30.36
N SER A 208 5.17 -19.36 -30.53
CA SER A 208 3.92 -20.03 -30.17
C SER A 208 3.69 -20.00 -28.66
N ARG A 209 4.73 -20.26 -27.87
CA ARG A 209 4.70 -20.17 -26.41
C ARG A 209 4.29 -18.79 -25.91
N ILE A 210 4.90 -17.73 -26.44
CA ILE A 210 4.54 -16.33 -26.13
C ILE A 210 3.08 -16.05 -26.52
N ARG A 211 2.63 -16.54 -27.68
CA ARG A 211 1.26 -16.33 -28.14
C ARG A 211 0.23 -17.02 -27.24
N LYS A 212 0.51 -18.23 -26.76
CA LYS A 212 -0.36 -18.94 -25.80
C LYS A 212 -0.52 -18.16 -24.50
N VAL A 213 0.59 -17.69 -23.92
CA VAL A 213 0.57 -16.85 -22.71
C VAL A 213 -0.17 -15.52 -22.98
N GLY A 214 0.09 -14.87 -24.11
CA GLY A 214 -0.60 -13.63 -24.49
C GLY A 214 -2.12 -13.82 -24.69
N ASN A 215 -2.53 -14.93 -25.31
CA ASN A 215 -3.96 -15.26 -25.46
C ASN A 215 -4.61 -15.52 -24.10
N ALA A 216 -3.94 -16.23 -23.19
CA ALA A 216 -4.45 -16.44 -21.84
C ALA A 216 -4.66 -15.10 -21.12
N PHE A 217 -3.71 -14.17 -21.24
CA PHE A 217 -3.82 -12.82 -20.69
C PHE A 217 -5.04 -12.08 -21.25
N VAL A 218 -5.15 -11.95 -22.57
CA VAL A 218 -6.23 -11.19 -23.23
C VAL A 218 -7.61 -11.76 -22.89
N ASN A 219 -7.75 -13.08 -22.79
CA ASN A 219 -9.04 -13.71 -22.49
C ASN A 219 -9.41 -13.72 -21.00
N THR A 220 -8.47 -13.42 -20.10
CA THR A 220 -8.72 -13.43 -18.65
C THR A 220 -8.68 -12.05 -18.01
N GLN A 221 -8.09 -11.07 -18.69
CA GLN A 221 -8.08 -9.69 -18.21
C GLN A 221 -9.48 -9.09 -18.36
N GLU A 222 -10.06 -8.68 -17.23
CA GLU A 222 -11.23 -7.83 -17.22
C GLU A 222 -10.79 -6.37 -17.32
N MET A 223 -11.41 -5.59 -18.21
CA MET A 223 -11.20 -4.16 -18.32
C MET A 223 -12.54 -3.43 -18.28
N SER A 224 -12.53 -2.22 -17.70
CA SER A 224 -13.71 -1.38 -17.72
C SER A 224 -14.02 -0.90 -19.15
N ALA A 225 -15.29 -0.61 -19.46
CA ALA A 225 -15.66 -0.06 -20.76
C ALA A 225 -14.93 1.26 -21.07
N GLN A 226 -14.67 2.07 -20.04
CA GLN A 226 -13.94 3.33 -20.14
C GLN A 226 -12.47 3.09 -20.55
N GLU A 227 -11.80 2.14 -19.90
CA GLU A 227 -10.42 1.75 -20.23
C GLU A 227 -10.32 1.19 -21.66
N ALA A 228 -11.29 0.35 -22.07
CA ALA A 228 -11.36 -0.19 -23.42
C ALA A 228 -11.48 0.90 -24.48
N VAL A 229 -12.35 1.90 -24.25
CA VAL A 229 -12.51 3.05 -25.17
C VAL A 229 -11.23 3.87 -25.24
N TYR A 230 -10.57 4.13 -24.11
CA TYR A 230 -9.30 4.85 -24.11
C TYR A 230 -8.22 4.12 -24.92
N LEU A 231 -8.09 2.81 -24.73
CA LEU A 231 -7.15 1.98 -25.48
C LEU A 231 -7.48 1.95 -26.98
N ALA A 232 -8.75 1.74 -27.34
CA ALA A 232 -9.20 1.67 -28.74
C ALA A 232 -9.02 2.99 -29.50
N LEU A 233 -9.17 4.13 -28.81
CA LEU A 233 -9.00 5.46 -29.37
C LEU A 233 -7.56 6.00 -29.24
N GLY A 234 -6.64 5.25 -28.63
CA GLY A 234 -5.27 5.69 -28.39
C GLY A 234 -5.18 6.89 -27.43
N LEU A 235 -6.16 7.06 -26.55
CA LEU A 235 -6.18 8.14 -25.57
C LEU A 235 -5.20 7.83 -24.41
N PRO A 236 -4.58 8.87 -23.83
CA PRO A 236 -3.66 8.67 -22.71
C PRO A 236 -4.40 8.15 -21.48
N LEU A 237 -4.04 6.95 -21.01
CA LEU A 237 -4.60 6.31 -19.80
C LEU A 237 -4.26 7.06 -18.50
N ARG A 238 -3.27 7.95 -18.54
CA ARG A 238 -2.91 8.80 -17.41
C ARG A 238 -2.49 10.17 -17.90
N SER A 239 -2.79 11.18 -17.09
CA SER A 239 -2.21 12.52 -17.21
C SER A 239 -1.62 12.90 -15.85
N ALA A 240 -0.47 13.56 -15.87
CA ALA A 240 0.18 14.06 -14.67
C ALA A 240 0.61 15.50 -14.91
N SER A 241 0.45 16.34 -13.89
CA SER A 241 0.95 17.73 -13.90
C SER A 241 2.48 17.82 -13.88
N ARG A 242 3.15 16.70 -13.56
CA ARG A 242 4.60 16.57 -13.51
C ARG A 242 5.03 15.41 -14.41
N GLN A 243 6.06 15.64 -15.23
CA GLN A 243 6.70 14.58 -16.00
C GLN A 243 7.76 13.89 -15.15
N SER A 244 7.93 12.58 -15.35
CA SER A 244 9.00 11.80 -14.74
C SER A 244 10.04 11.46 -15.80
N VAL A 245 11.30 11.82 -15.57
CA VAL A 245 12.42 11.46 -16.43
C VAL A 245 13.29 10.45 -15.69
N PHE A 246 13.54 9.30 -16.32
CA PHE A 246 14.46 8.30 -15.78
C PHE A 246 15.90 8.68 -16.14
N VAL A 247 16.75 8.83 -15.13
CA VAL A 247 18.19 9.07 -15.30
C VAL A 247 18.94 7.79 -14.93
N PRO A 248 19.64 7.13 -15.88
CA PRO A 248 20.40 5.92 -15.58
C PRO A 248 21.59 6.24 -14.68
N SER A 249 21.56 5.76 -13.44
CA SER A 249 22.64 5.91 -12.45
C SER A 249 23.55 4.69 -12.34
N THR A 250 23.25 3.60 -13.06
CA THR A 250 24.10 2.39 -13.10
C THR A 250 25.43 2.67 -13.80
N ARG A 251 26.41 1.79 -13.59
CA ARG A 251 27.72 1.88 -14.26
C ARG A 251 27.56 1.75 -15.79
N PRO A 252 28.41 2.40 -16.59
CA PRO A 252 28.29 2.37 -18.06
C PRO A 252 28.10 0.98 -18.66
N GLU A 253 28.82 -0.01 -18.14
CA GLU A 253 28.81 -1.42 -18.55
C GLU A 253 27.49 -2.14 -18.24
N ASP A 254 26.75 -1.69 -17.23
CA ASP A 254 25.49 -2.30 -16.76
C ASP A 254 24.24 -1.57 -17.29
N ARG A 255 24.42 -0.53 -18.12
CA ARG A 255 23.30 0.25 -18.65
C ARG A 255 22.63 -0.48 -19.80
N THR A 256 21.31 -0.64 -19.71
CA THR A 256 20.51 -1.07 -20.86
C THR A 256 20.57 -0.02 -21.96
N GLN A 257 20.95 -0.43 -23.17
CA GLN A 257 21.04 0.42 -24.35
C GLN A 257 20.16 -0.13 -25.47
N LEU A 258 19.62 0.76 -26.30
CA LEU A 258 18.86 0.38 -27.49
C LEU A 258 19.79 0.33 -28.69
N LEU A 259 19.74 -0.76 -29.45
CA LEU A 259 20.42 -0.84 -30.74
C LEU A 259 19.78 0.13 -31.72
N ARG A 260 20.60 0.67 -32.63
CA ARG A 260 20.10 1.44 -33.76
C ARG A 260 19.22 0.56 -34.66
N PRO A 261 18.27 1.15 -35.39
CA PRO A 261 17.48 0.43 -36.38
C PRO A 261 18.37 -0.32 -37.38
N PRO A 262 17.95 -1.49 -37.90
CA PRO A 262 18.77 -2.28 -38.83
C PRO A 262 19.26 -1.51 -40.05
N LYS A 263 18.46 -0.56 -40.56
CA LYS A 263 18.85 0.31 -41.69
C LYS A 263 20.05 1.19 -41.33
N ASP A 264 20.04 1.79 -40.16
CA ASP A 264 21.11 2.68 -39.69
C ASP A 264 22.40 1.88 -39.41
N LEU A 265 22.25 0.64 -38.90
CA LEU A 265 23.37 -0.28 -38.71
C LEU A 265 23.98 -0.75 -40.02
N GLN A 266 23.16 -0.98 -41.06
CA GLN A 266 23.67 -1.32 -42.41
C GLN A 266 24.46 -0.14 -43.00
N VAL A 267 23.92 1.07 -42.93
CA VAL A 267 24.62 2.28 -43.39
C VAL A 267 25.91 2.49 -42.60
N LEU A 268 25.90 2.25 -41.29
CA LEU A 268 27.11 2.33 -40.46
C LEU A 268 28.15 1.30 -40.88
N ALA A 269 27.76 0.05 -41.08
CA ALA A 269 28.66 -1.02 -41.50
C ALA A 269 29.24 -0.80 -42.90
N GLU A 270 28.49 -0.17 -43.81
CA GLU A 270 28.97 0.21 -45.14
C GLU A 270 29.95 1.40 -45.10
N ALA A 271 29.72 2.37 -44.20
CA ALA A 271 30.56 3.55 -44.07
C ALA A 271 31.85 3.30 -43.25
N ASP A 272 31.75 2.51 -42.18
CA ASP A 272 32.83 2.17 -41.27
C ASP A 272 32.60 0.77 -40.66
N PRO A 273 33.19 -0.28 -41.26
CA PRO A 273 33.03 -1.67 -40.81
C PRO A 273 33.49 -1.95 -39.38
N GLU A 274 34.40 -1.13 -38.82
CA GLU A 274 34.96 -1.30 -37.47
C GLU A 274 34.26 -0.44 -36.42
N SER A 275 33.21 0.29 -36.81
CA SER A 275 32.50 1.19 -35.90
C SER A 275 31.73 0.43 -34.81
N ASP A 276 31.93 0.84 -33.56
CA ASP A 276 31.24 0.33 -32.37
C ASP A 276 30.04 1.20 -31.96
N ASP A 277 29.70 2.25 -32.72
CA ASP A 277 28.60 3.19 -32.44
C ASP A 277 27.22 2.63 -32.86
N ILE A 278 26.95 1.40 -32.42
CA ILE A 278 25.75 0.62 -32.78
C ILE A 278 24.52 0.96 -31.92
N PHE A 279 24.67 1.83 -30.93
CA PHE A 279 23.62 2.18 -29.97
C PHE A 279 22.97 3.54 -30.25
N VAL A 280 21.70 3.67 -29.87
CA VAL A 280 20.95 4.92 -29.97
C VAL A 280 21.43 5.89 -28.87
N PRO A 281 21.84 7.13 -29.21
CA PRO A 281 22.29 8.11 -28.22
C PRO A 281 21.20 8.50 -27.20
N GLY A 282 21.37 8.11 -25.94
CA GLY A 282 20.46 8.43 -24.85
C GLY A 282 20.70 9.79 -24.17
N LEU A 283 20.01 10.01 -23.05
CA LEU A 283 20.13 11.22 -22.20
C LEU A 283 21.56 11.43 -21.69
N VAL A 284 22.18 10.39 -21.14
CA VAL A 284 23.54 10.47 -20.57
C VAL A 284 24.55 10.90 -21.63
N HIS A 285 24.41 10.35 -22.84
CA HIS A 285 25.28 10.68 -23.95
C HIS A 285 25.10 12.13 -24.43
N ALA A 286 23.85 12.62 -24.45
CA ALA A 286 23.57 14.03 -24.72
C ALA A 286 24.19 14.95 -23.64
N TYR A 287 24.13 14.53 -22.37
CA TYR A 287 24.76 15.25 -21.27
C TYR A 287 26.29 15.25 -21.37
N GLN A 288 26.91 14.15 -21.80
CA GLN A 288 28.36 14.08 -22.03
C GLN A 288 28.81 14.99 -23.18
N ARG A 289 27.98 15.13 -24.23
CA ARG A 289 28.22 16.01 -25.37
C ARG A 289 27.61 17.42 -25.21
N ARG A 290 27.25 17.82 -23.98
CA ARG A 290 26.63 19.12 -23.73
C ARG A 290 27.59 20.25 -24.07
N LEU A 291 27.03 21.41 -24.42
CA LEU A 291 27.83 22.61 -24.72
C LEU A 291 28.67 23.02 -23.50
N PRO A 292 29.87 23.59 -23.69
CA PRO A 292 30.70 24.09 -22.58
C PRO A 292 29.98 25.09 -21.67
N SER A 293 29.04 25.88 -22.23
CA SER A 293 28.20 26.80 -21.45
C SER A 293 27.30 26.10 -20.42
N LEU A 294 27.11 24.78 -20.53
CA LEU A 294 26.31 23.95 -19.63
C LEU A 294 27.18 23.09 -18.71
N GLU A 295 28.47 23.41 -18.56
CA GLU A 295 29.39 22.62 -17.74
C GLU A 295 28.95 22.53 -16.27
N GLN A 296 28.42 23.65 -15.73
CA GLN A 296 27.90 23.78 -14.36
C GLN A 296 26.54 23.12 -14.14
N VAL A 297 25.84 22.73 -15.21
CA VAL A 297 24.53 22.10 -15.11
C VAL A 297 24.74 20.63 -14.77
N CYS A 298 24.14 20.15 -13.68
CA CYS A 298 24.21 18.75 -13.32
C CYS A 298 23.29 17.91 -14.23
N ILE A 299 23.46 16.58 -14.25
CA ILE A 299 22.67 15.71 -15.12
C ILE A 299 21.17 15.73 -14.80
N ALA A 300 20.79 15.98 -13.53
CA ALA A 300 19.38 16.08 -13.13
C ALA A 300 18.72 17.34 -13.69
N ASP A 301 19.40 18.48 -13.58
CA ASP A 301 18.93 19.75 -14.17
C ASP A 301 18.93 19.66 -15.70
N PHE A 302 19.95 19.03 -16.27
CA PHE A 302 20.01 18.79 -17.72
C PHE A 302 18.82 17.98 -18.21
N ALA A 303 18.48 16.89 -17.50
CA ALA A 303 17.38 16.00 -17.85
C ALA A 303 15.98 16.64 -17.73
N THR A 304 15.84 17.64 -16.88
CA THR A 304 14.55 18.29 -16.57
C THR A 304 14.34 19.59 -17.33
N CYS A 305 15.41 20.33 -17.62
CA CYS A 305 15.33 21.66 -18.26
C CYS A 305 15.68 21.65 -19.75
N TYR A 306 16.28 20.58 -20.28
CA TYR A 306 16.75 20.53 -21.65
C TYR A 306 16.19 19.32 -22.40
N SER A 307 15.80 19.52 -23.65
CA SER A 307 15.33 18.46 -24.54
C SER A 307 16.07 18.53 -25.87
N LYS A 308 16.19 17.38 -26.55
CA LYS A 308 16.67 17.38 -27.94
C LYS A 308 15.60 18.06 -28.79
N ALA A 309 15.99 19.10 -29.53
CA ALA A 309 15.12 19.63 -30.58
C ALA A 309 14.90 18.55 -31.64
N SER A 310 13.71 17.96 -31.68
CA SER A 310 13.29 17.17 -32.83
C SER A 310 12.98 18.14 -33.96
N GLY A 311 13.68 18.05 -35.09
CA GLY A 311 13.34 18.81 -36.29
C GLY A 311 11.97 18.38 -36.81
N THR A 312 10.90 19.01 -36.34
CA THR A 312 9.57 18.88 -36.94
C THR A 312 9.61 19.65 -38.26
N ARG A 313 9.30 18.97 -39.37
CA ARG A 313 8.88 19.66 -40.61
C ARG A 313 7.77 20.62 -40.20
N ALA A 314 7.95 21.91 -40.50
CA ALA A 314 6.90 22.90 -40.39
C ALA A 314 5.71 22.43 -41.21
N GLY A 315 4.65 21.95 -40.54
CA GLY A 315 3.34 21.87 -41.13
C GLY A 315 2.82 23.29 -41.22
N THR A 316 2.74 23.82 -42.44
CA THR A 316 1.93 24.99 -42.75
C THR A 316 0.47 24.62 -42.46
N GLY A 317 -0.07 25.10 -41.35
CA GLY A 317 -1.49 25.11 -41.07
C GLY A 317 -2.08 26.44 -41.51
N ASP A 318 -2.86 26.40 -42.58
CA ASP A 318 -4.09 27.20 -42.69
C ASP A 318 -5.19 26.52 -41.86
#